data_AF-A0A7C2SKB6-F1
#
_entry.id   AF-A0A7C2SKB6-F1
#
_cell.length_a   1.000
_cell.length_b   1.000
_cell.length_c   1.000
_cell.angle_alpha   90.00
_cell.angle_beta   90.00
_cell.angle_gamma   90.00
#
_symmetry.space_group_name_H-M   'P 1'
#
loop_
_entity.id
_entity.type
_entity.pdbx_description
1 polymer ?
#
loop_
_entity_poly.entity_id
_entity_poly.type
_entity_poly.pdbx_seq_one_letter_code
_entity_poly.pdbx_strand_id
1 'polypeptide(L)'
;MDRPLWQILLAIALLGLAVQRGAVAAVAFGGAAPREVAIASAVEAAVAVLAAIGLWVGGRAARMGVVALGVAVAAHAAILVWVFGAPAVPAAVGRILLAALSAGALFWVLRREFDLHPGPDARRTTPNAAERTGRGAG
;
A
#
# COMPACT_ATOMS: atom_id res chain seq x y z
N MET A 1 20.22 -4.98 -11.75
CA MET A 1 18.94 -4.39 -11.28
C MET A 1 17.94 -5.53 -11.41
N ASP A 2 17.87 -6.39 -10.41
CA ASP A 2 17.25 -7.73 -10.58
C ASP A 2 15.91 -7.77 -9.85
N ARG A 3 15.15 -6.69 -9.98
CA ARG A 3 13.83 -6.56 -9.38
C ARG A 3 12.79 -7.01 -10.42
N PRO A 4 11.79 -7.80 -10.04
CA PRO A 4 10.79 -8.27 -10.98
C PRO A 4 10.01 -7.09 -11.56
N LEU A 5 9.73 -7.14 -12.86
CA LEU A 5 9.07 -6.07 -13.63
C LEU A 5 7.76 -5.60 -12.97
N TRP A 6 7.00 -6.52 -12.37
CA TRP A 6 5.73 -6.21 -11.71
C TRP A 6 5.90 -5.24 -10.52
N GLN A 7 7.02 -5.30 -9.79
CA GLN A 7 7.29 -4.43 -8.64
C GLN A 7 7.55 -2.99 -9.09
N ILE A 8 8.22 -2.83 -10.22
CA ILE A 8 8.48 -1.51 -10.84
C ILE A 8 7.17 -0.92 -11.37
N LEU A 9 6.38 -1.70 -12.11
CA LEU A 9 5.09 -1.25 -12.64
C LEU A 9 4.12 -0.84 -11.53
N LEU A 10 4.07 -1.61 -10.44
CA LEU A 10 3.23 -1.30 -9.29
C LEU A 10 3.69 -0.03 -8.58
N ALA A 11 5.00 0.17 -8.40
CA ALA A 11 5.53 1.41 -7.84
C ALA A 11 5.19 2.63 -8.70
N ILE A 12 5.29 2.51 -10.04
CA ILE A 12 4.87 3.56 -10.98
C ILE A 12 3.38 3.85 -10.86
N ALA A 13 2.54 2.81 -10.79
CA ALA A 13 1.09 2.97 -10.64
C ALA A 13 0.71 3.70 -9.34
N LEU A 14 1.36 3.35 -8.21
CA LEU A 14 1.17 4.04 -6.93
C LEU A 14 1.67 5.49 -6.97
N LEU A 15 2.76 5.76 -7.69
CA LEU A 15 3.24 7.13 -7.91
C LEU A 15 2.24 7.94 -8.75
N GLY A 16 1.68 7.35 -9.80
CA GLY A 16 0.64 7.96 -10.63
C GLY A 16 -0.61 8.30 -9.81
N LEU A 17 -1.04 7.39 -8.93
CA LEU A 17 -2.12 7.65 -7.97
C LEU A 17 -1.77 8.80 -7.03
N ALA A 18 -0.56 8.84 -6.49
CA ALA A 18 -0.10 9.91 -5.62
C ALA A 18 -0.14 11.27 -6.32
N VAL A 19 0.33 11.34 -7.58
CA VAL A 19 0.26 12.56 -8.40
C VAL A 19 -1.18 12.97 -8.65
N GLN A 20 -2.04 12.03 -9.03
CA GLN A 20 -3.46 12.30 -9.27
C GLN A 20 -4.15 12.86 -8.01
N ARG A 21 -3.90 12.26 -6.84
CA ARG A 21 -4.45 12.73 -5.55
C ARG A 21 -3.84 14.05 -5.09
N GLY A 22 -2.54 14.25 -5.33
CA GLY A 22 -1.86 15.51 -5.08
C GLY A 22 -2.44 16.65 -5.91
N ALA A 23 -2.75 16.40 -7.19
CA ALA A 23 -3.43 17.37 -8.05
C ALA A 23 -4.82 17.72 -7.54
N VAL A 24 -5.62 16.72 -7.12
CA VAL A 24 -6.94 16.95 -6.50
C VAL A 24 -6.80 17.77 -5.22
N ALA A 25 -5.81 17.47 -4.38
CA ALA A 25 -5.53 18.23 -3.17
C ALA A 25 -5.17 19.69 -3.49
N ALA A 26 -4.29 19.92 -4.45
CA ALA A 26 -3.87 21.26 -4.87
C ALA A 26 -5.05 22.09 -5.41
N VAL A 27 -5.91 21.49 -6.24
CA VAL A 27 -7.14 22.13 -6.72
C VAL A 27 -8.10 22.42 -5.56
N ALA A 28 -8.25 21.50 -4.61
CA ALA A 28 -9.12 21.71 -3.45
C ALA A 28 -8.60 22.81 -2.52
N PHE A 29 -7.28 22.97 -2.36
CA PHE A 29 -6.69 24.07 -1.60
C PHE A 29 -6.79 25.44 -2.31
N GLY A 30 -6.78 25.44 -3.65
CA GLY A 30 -6.93 26.67 -4.44
C GLY A 30 -8.38 27.05 -4.76
N GLY A 31 -9.33 26.14 -4.55
CA GLY A 31 -10.76 26.32 -4.87
C GLY A 31 -11.64 26.53 -3.64
N ALA A 32 -12.95 26.63 -3.86
CA ALA A 32 -13.97 26.76 -2.81
C ALA A 32 -14.32 25.43 -2.11
N ALA A 33 -13.46 24.42 -2.21
CA ALA A 33 -13.73 23.11 -1.61
C ALA A 33 -13.51 23.14 -0.08
N PRO A 34 -14.24 22.33 0.69
CA PRO A 34 -14.03 22.22 2.14
C PRO A 34 -12.62 21.74 2.47
N ARG A 35 -12.00 22.37 3.47
CA ARG A 35 -10.58 22.17 3.82
C ARG A 35 -10.27 20.73 4.21
N GLU A 36 -11.24 20.03 4.80
CA GLU A 36 -11.17 18.63 5.21
C GLU A 36 -10.92 17.71 4.02
N VAL A 37 -11.55 17.99 2.87
CA VAL A 37 -11.39 17.21 1.64
C VAL A 37 -10.00 17.41 1.04
N ALA A 38 -9.48 18.64 1.10
CA ALA A 38 -8.13 18.95 0.64
C ALA A 38 -7.07 18.23 1.48
N ILE A 39 -7.21 18.25 2.81
CA ILE A 39 -6.31 17.54 3.73
C ILE A 39 -6.40 16.02 3.50
N ALA A 40 -7.61 15.46 3.42
CA ALA A 40 -7.80 14.03 3.19
C ALA A 40 -7.17 13.58 1.86
N SER A 41 -7.31 14.37 0.80
CA SER A 41 -6.67 14.12 -0.49
C SER A 41 -5.14 14.16 -0.41
N ALA A 42 -4.59 15.11 0.35
CA ALA A 42 -3.15 15.23 0.56
C ALA A 42 -2.58 14.05 1.37
N VAL A 43 -3.30 13.60 2.40
CA VAL A 43 -2.95 12.41 3.18
C VAL A 43 -2.98 11.16 2.29
N GLU A 44 -4.01 10.99 1.47
CA GLU A 44 -4.11 9.86 0.52
C GLU A 44 -2.92 9.84 -0.45
N ALA A 45 -2.52 11.01 -0.97
CA ALA A 45 -1.34 11.15 -1.82
C ALA A 45 -0.05 10.75 -1.08
N ALA A 46 0.16 11.25 0.15
CA ALA A 46 1.33 10.91 0.96
C ALA A 46 1.41 9.41 1.28
N VAL A 47 0.28 8.79 1.62
CA VAL A 47 0.21 7.35 1.89
C VAL A 47 0.49 6.53 0.63
N ALA A 48 0.03 6.97 -0.55
CA ALA A 48 0.37 6.31 -1.82
C ALA A 48 1.88 6.36 -2.11
N VAL A 49 2.55 7.49 -1.82
CA VAL A 49 4.02 7.59 -1.93
C VAL A 49 4.70 6.65 -0.95
N LEU A 50 4.27 6.62 0.32
CA LEU A 50 4.84 5.72 1.33
C LEU A 50 4.63 4.25 0.97
N ALA A 51 3.48 3.89 0.39
CA ALA A 51 3.21 2.54 -0.11
C ALA A 51 4.13 2.19 -1.29
N ALA A 52 4.37 3.12 -2.21
CA ALA A 52 5.31 2.96 -3.30
C ALA A 52 6.74 2.74 -2.78
N ILE A 53 7.18 3.53 -1.79
CA ILE A 53 8.49 3.36 -1.13
C ILE A 53 8.55 2.02 -0.39
N GLY A 54 7.48 1.62 0.29
CA GLY A 54 7.39 0.36 1.04
C GLY A 54 7.60 -0.88 0.16
N LEU A 55 7.23 -0.82 -1.13
CA LEU A 55 7.56 -1.87 -2.09
C LEU A 55 9.08 -2.07 -2.22
N TRP A 56 9.90 -1.03 -2.03
CA TRP A 56 11.35 -1.13 -2.19
C TRP A 56 12.06 -1.73 -0.98
N VAL A 57 11.48 -1.58 0.21
CA VAL A 57 12.08 -1.98 1.50
C VAL A 57 11.86 -3.47 1.81
N GLY A 58 10.71 -4.03 1.46
CA GLY A 58 10.45 -5.47 1.61
C GLY A 58 8.98 -5.82 1.85
N GLY A 59 8.67 -7.12 1.88
CA GLY A 59 7.29 -7.62 1.87
C GLY A 59 6.44 -7.21 3.07
N ARG A 60 7.02 -6.93 4.24
CA ARG A 60 6.26 -6.43 5.41
C ARG A 60 5.87 -4.95 5.22
N ALA A 61 6.81 -4.12 4.77
CA ALA A 61 6.56 -2.69 4.51
C ALA A 61 5.56 -2.51 3.35
N ALA A 62 5.69 -3.29 2.28
CA ALA A 62 4.74 -3.32 1.17
C ALA A 62 3.31 -3.65 1.64
N ARG A 63 3.15 -4.71 2.43
CA ARG A 63 1.84 -5.11 2.99
C ARG A 63 1.24 -4.03 3.89
N MET A 64 2.04 -3.46 4.79
CA MET A 64 1.59 -2.36 5.66
C MET A 64 1.19 -1.13 4.84
N GLY A 65 1.92 -0.80 3.78
CA GLY A 65 1.60 0.30 2.87
C GLY A 65 0.25 0.13 2.17
N VAL A 66 -0.05 -1.09 1.69
CA VAL A 66 -1.34 -1.40 1.06
C VAL A 66 -2.50 -1.27 2.05
N VAL A 67 -2.32 -1.75 3.28
CA VAL A 67 -3.34 -1.61 4.34
C VAL A 67 -3.54 -0.14 4.69
N ALA A 68 -2.46 0.62 4.88
CA ALA A 68 -2.53 2.05 5.16
C ALA A 68 -3.26 2.82 4.06
N LEU A 69 -2.99 2.48 2.78
CA LEU A 69 -3.67 3.09 1.64
C LEU A 69 -5.17 2.78 1.65
N GLY A 70 -5.57 1.53 1.93
CA GLY A 70 -6.98 1.16 2.06
C GLY A 70 -7.68 1.93 3.18
N VAL A 71 -7.04 2.08 4.34
CA VAL A 71 -7.58 2.87 5.47
C VAL A 71 -7.70 4.35 5.12
N ALA A 72 -6.69 4.93 4.46
CA ALA A 72 -6.72 6.33 4.03
C ALA A 72 -7.87 6.61 3.04
N VAL A 73 -8.09 5.70 2.08
CA VAL A 73 -9.22 5.81 1.13
C VAL A 73 -10.56 5.71 1.86
N ALA A 74 -10.70 4.79 2.81
CA ALA A 74 -11.93 4.64 3.60
C ALA A 74 -12.22 5.88 4.46
N ALA A 75 -11.20 6.43 5.12
CA ALA A 75 -11.31 7.65 5.90
C ALA A 75 -11.71 8.85 5.03
N HIS A 76 -11.09 9.00 3.85
CA HIS A 76 -11.46 10.06 2.91
C HIS A 76 -12.90 9.90 2.41
N ALA A 77 -13.34 8.69 2.11
CA ALA A 77 -14.73 8.42 1.72
C ALA A 77 -15.72 8.80 2.84
N ALA A 78 -15.39 8.51 4.11
CA ALA A 78 -16.20 8.92 5.25
C ALA A 78 -16.26 10.45 5.40
N ILE A 79 -15.14 11.14 5.20
CA ILE A 79 -15.08 12.62 5.19
C ILE A 79 -15.96 13.18 4.08
N LEU A 80 -15.93 12.62 2.87
CA LEU A 80 -16.80 13.06 1.77
C LEU A 80 -18.28 12.93 2.12
N VAL A 81 -18.70 11.82 2.74
CA VAL A 81 -20.09 11.64 3.18
C VAL A 81 -20.44 12.61 4.31
N TRP A 82 -19.53 12.85 5.24
CA TRP A 82 -19.76 13.78 6.34
C TRP A 82 -19.91 15.23 5.85
N VAL A 83 -19.08 15.65 4.89
CA VAL A 83 -19.08 17.01 4.35
C VAL A 83 -20.22 17.26 3.36
N PHE A 84 -20.46 16.34 2.44
CA PHE A 84 -21.43 16.52 1.34
C PHE A 84 -22.77 15.81 1.59
N GLY A 85 -22.89 15.03 2.67
CA GLY A 85 -24.11 14.35 3.08
C GLY A 85 -24.48 13.14 2.21
N ALA A 86 -25.78 12.80 2.24
CA ALA A 86 -26.38 11.68 1.51
C ALA A 86 -26.02 11.58 0.01
N PRO A 87 -25.93 12.67 -0.79
CA PRO A 87 -25.59 12.55 -2.22
C PRO A 87 -24.18 12.01 -2.49
N ALA A 88 -23.26 12.06 -1.52
CA ALA A 88 -21.92 11.50 -1.66
C ALA A 88 -21.84 10.00 -1.34
N VAL A 89 -22.90 9.40 -0.78
CA VAL A 89 -22.91 7.99 -0.33
C VAL A 89 -22.62 7.01 -1.46
N PRO A 90 -23.24 7.10 -2.66
CA PRO A 90 -22.97 6.15 -3.74
C PRO A 90 -21.50 6.16 -4.18
N ALA A 91 -20.91 7.36 -4.29
CA ALA A 91 -19.50 7.52 -4.67
C ALA A 91 -18.55 7.01 -3.57
N ALA A 92 -18.88 7.22 -2.30
CA ALA A 92 -18.12 6.73 -1.17
C ALA A 92 -18.13 5.19 -1.10
N VAL A 93 -19.30 4.57 -1.24
CA VAL A 93 -19.43 3.10 -1.29
C VAL A 93 -18.63 2.51 -2.45
N GLY A 94 -18.74 3.09 -3.64
CA GLY A 94 -17.97 2.65 -4.81
C GLY A 94 -16.46 2.72 -4.57
N ARG A 95 -15.95 3.80 -3.97
CA ARG A 95 -14.53 3.93 -3.63
C ARG A 95 -14.08 2.94 -2.58
N ILE A 96 -14.88 2.69 -1.55
CA ILE A 96 -14.56 1.72 -0.50
C ILE A 96 -14.52 0.31 -1.07
N LEU A 97 -15.50 -0.08 -1.89
CA LEU A 97 -15.52 -1.41 -2.52
C LEU A 97 -14.33 -1.61 -3.47
N LEU A 98 -14.06 -0.63 -4.32
CA LEU A 98 -12.91 -0.68 -5.23
C LEU A 98 -11.59 -0.76 -4.45
N ALA A 99 -11.44 0.03 -3.39
CA ALA A 99 -10.25 0.01 -2.54
C ALA A 99 -10.11 -1.33 -1.81
N ALA A 100 -11.18 -1.88 -1.24
CA ALA A 100 -11.15 -3.15 -0.53
C ALA A 100 -10.78 -4.31 -1.47
N LEU A 101 -11.37 -4.37 -2.67
CA LEU A 101 -11.06 -5.39 -3.66
C LEU A 101 -9.63 -5.25 -4.19
N SER A 102 -9.21 -4.02 -4.50
CA SER A 102 -7.87 -3.76 -5.05
C SER A 102 -6.78 -3.99 -4.00
N ALA A 103 -6.97 -3.49 -2.78
CA ALA A 103 -6.03 -3.70 -1.67
C ALA A 103 -6.01 -5.16 -1.23
N GLY A 104 -7.15 -5.83 -1.19
CA GLY A 104 -7.25 -7.26 -0.86
C GLY A 104 -6.54 -8.14 -1.89
N ALA A 105 -6.79 -7.91 -3.18
CA ALA A 105 -6.10 -8.61 -4.27
C ALA A 105 -4.59 -8.36 -4.22
N LEU A 106 -4.19 -7.10 -4.03
CA LEU A 106 -2.78 -6.72 -3.97
C LEU A 106 -2.08 -7.32 -2.73
N PHE A 107 -2.74 -7.28 -1.57
CA PHE A 107 -2.21 -7.90 -0.35
C PHE A 107 -1.99 -9.40 -0.54
N TRP A 108 -2.93 -10.08 -1.19
CA TRP A 108 -2.82 -11.51 -1.47
C TRP A 108 -1.66 -11.82 -2.43
N VAL A 109 -1.52 -11.04 -3.51
CA VAL A 109 -0.40 -11.15 -4.47
C VAL A 109 0.94 -10.93 -3.76
N LEU A 110 1.06 -9.87 -2.96
CA LEU A 110 2.29 -9.57 -2.21
C LEU A 110 2.60 -10.66 -1.19
N ARG A 111 1.60 -11.17 -0.49
CA ARG A 111 1.78 -12.30 0.45
C ARG A 111 2.34 -13.52 -0.29
N ARG A 112 1.71 -13.92 -1.40
CA ARG A 112 2.15 -15.08 -2.19
C ARG A 112 3.60 -14.92 -2.68
N GLU A 113 3.93 -13.75 -3.22
CA GLU A 113 5.24 -13.53 -3.85
C GLU A 113 6.38 -13.43 -2.83
N PHE A 114 6.18 -12.70 -1.72
CA PHE A 114 7.19 -12.55 -0.68
C PHE A 114 7.32 -13.78 0.22
N ASP A 115 6.30 -14.63 0.31
CA ASP A 115 6.38 -15.91 1.04
C ASP A 115 7.06 -17.02 0.19
N LEU A 116 6.96 -16.98 -1.15
CA LEU A 116 7.61 -17.95 -2.05
C LEU A 116 9.12 -17.71 -2.25
N HIS A 117 9.57 -16.46 -2.13
CA HIS A 117 10.98 -16.09 -2.20
C HIS A 117 11.45 -15.48 -0.88
N PRO A 118 11.60 -16.30 0.18
CA PRO A 118 12.14 -15.80 1.43
C PRO A 118 13.56 -15.29 1.17
N GLY A 119 13.83 -14.07 1.62
CA GLY A 119 15.12 -13.39 1.41
C GLY A 119 16.32 -14.25 1.84
N PRO A 120 17.53 -13.94 1.35
CA PRO A 120 18.74 -14.74 1.57
C PRO A 120 19.06 -15.00 3.04
N ASP A 121 18.52 -14.21 3.98
CA ASP A 121 18.70 -14.37 5.42
C ASP A 121 17.98 -15.61 5.99
N ALA A 122 16.85 -16.03 5.39
CA ALA A 122 16.12 -17.23 5.83
C ALA A 122 16.90 -18.53 5.55
N ARG A 123 17.85 -18.50 4.60
CA ARG A 123 18.75 -19.62 4.30
C ARG A 123 19.90 -19.76 5.29
N ARG A 124 20.17 -18.74 6.12
CA ARG A 124 21.23 -18.78 7.13
C ARG A 124 20.79 -19.40 8.45
N THR A 125 19.48 -19.51 8.71
CA THR A 125 18.94 -20.00 9.98
C THR A 125 18.60 -21.48 9.98
N THR A 126 18.68 -22.19 8.85
CA THR A 126 18.68 -23.66 8.87
C THR A 126 20.07 -24.12 9.30
N PRO A 127 20.23 -24.68 10.51
CA PRO A 127 21.51 -25.25 10.93
C PRO A 127 21.85 -26.33 9.90
N ASN A 128 23.04 -26.23 9.33
CA ASN A 128 23.50 -27.18 8.33
C ASN A 128 23.41 -28.58 8.94
N ALA A 129 22.69 -29.51 8.32
CA ALA A 129 22.52 -30.86 8.86
C ALA A 129 23.89 -31.54 9.11
N ALA A 130 24.93 -31.08 8.40
CA ALA A 130 26.33 -31.46 8.59
C ALA A 130 26.94 -31.05 9.96
N GLU A 131 26.48 -29.96 10.60
CA GLU A 131 26.98 -29.55 11.92
C GLU A 131 26.42 -30.40 13.06
N ARG A 132 25.25 -31.02 12.88
CA ARG A 132 24.66 -31.91 13.90
C ARG A 132 25.35 -33.25 13.99
N THR A 133 25.97 -33.73 12.92
CA THR A 133 26.68 -35.02 12.89
C THR A 133 28.11 -34.96 13.42
N GLY A 134 28.71 -33.76 13.55
CA GLY A 134 30.10 -33.60 14.01
C GLY A 134 30.27 -33.40 15.52
N ARG A 135 29.20 -33.11 16.27
CA ARG A 135 29.28 -32.74 17.71
C ARG A 135 29.01 -33.88 18.69
N GLY A 136 28.83 -35.11 18.19
CA GLY A 136 28.50 -36.29 18.99
C GLY A 136 29.64 -37.31 19.18
N ALA A 137 30.85 -37.00 18.71
CA ALA A 137 32.01 -37.88 18.84
C ALA A 137 33.18 -37.11 19.49
N GLY A 138 33.18 -37.07 20.82
CA GLY A 138 34.24 -36.49 21.65
C GLY A 138 34.09 -36.96 23.08
#